data_AF-A0A4Y2KFX6-F1
#
_entry.id   AF-A0A4Y2KFX6-F1
#
_cell.length_a   1.000
_cell.length_b   1.000
_cell.length_c   1.000
_cell.angle_alpha   90.00
_cell.angle_beta   90.00
_cell.angle_gamma   90.00
#
_symmetry.space_group_name_H-M   'P 1'
#
loop_
_entity.id
_entity.type
_entity.pdbx_description
1 polymer ?
#
loop_
_entity_poly.entity_id
_entity_poly.type
_entity_poly.pdbx_seq_one_letter_code
_entity_poly.pdbx_strand_id
1 'polypeptide(L)'
;MMCYYCILTSFSSFHNSKSTNETARKIFKILLTNPRIKVSWVKAHAGNIDNERADQLAKDATQHGQPYSHTKLPKPHIKGLLRKRMLEEWQTSWKNGDTGRKIYNIMPSVSLRPTNWIREGVIFFSQHGLPCLPQKVSPVWQRLL
;
A
#
# COMPACT_ATOMS: atom_id res chain seq x y z
N MET A 1 10.94 7.06 -6.17
CA MET A 1 10.81 8.42 -5.61
C MET A 1 9.86 8.37 -4.43
N MET A 2 10.32 8.62 -3.22
CA MET A 2 9.42 8.84 -2.08
C MET A 2 8.85 10.25 -2.16
N CYS A 3 7.54 10.41 -1.97
CA CYS A 3 6.89 11.72 -1.99
C CYS A 3 7.35 12.56 -0.78
N TYR A 4 7.54 13.87 -0.98
CA TYR A 4 7.94 14.83 0.06
C TYR A 4 7.13 14.70 1.35
N TYR A 5 5.82 14.48 1.21
CA TYR A 5 4.89 14.26 2.32
C TYR A 5 5.24 13.01 3.14
N CYS A 6 5.59 11.89 2.49
CA CYS A 6 5.95 10.66 3.19
C CYS A 6 7.21 10.86 4.06
N ILE A 7 8.21 11.58 3.56
CA ILE A 7 9.48 11.83 4.27
C ILE A 7 9.24 12.68 5.52
N LEU A 8 8.43 13.74 5.41
CA LEU A 8 8.09 14.58 6.56
C LEU A 8 7.25 13.85 7.61
N THR A 9 6.30 13.02 7.18
CA THR A 9 5.52 12.20 8.12
C THR A 9 6.40 11.20 8.87
N SER A 10 7.42 10.62 8.21
CA SER A 10 8.41 9.77 8.86
C SER A 10 9.28 10.54 9.85
N PHE A 11 9.74 11.75 9.47
CA PHE A 11 10.50 12.62 10.37
C PHE A 11 9.71 12.98 11.63
N SER A 12 8.47 13.43 11.47
CA SER A 12 7.57 13.74 12.58
C SER A 12 7.29 12.53 13.48
N SER A 13 7.24 11.32 12.90
CA SER A 13 7.05 10.08 13.65
C SER A 13 8.22 9.73 14.58
N PHE A 14 9.45 10.19 14.30
CA PHE A 14 10.60 9.98 15.19
C PHE A 14 10.52 10.81 16.47
N HIS A 15 9.80 11.92 16.44
CA HIS A 15 9.55 12.77 17.61
C HIS A 15 8.26 12.40 18.35
N ASN A 16 7.53 11.38 17.87
CA ASN A 16 6.27 10.96 18.45
C ASN A 16 6.44 9.74 19.37
N SER A 17 6.31 9.98 20.69
CA SER A 17 6.36 8.91 21.70
C SER A 17 5.24 7.88 21.59
N LYS A 18 4.14 8.21 20.89
CA LYS A 18 2.97 7.35 20.65
C LYS A 18 2.97 6.68 19.28
N SER A 19 4.10 6.69 18.56
CA SER A 19 4.23 5.98 17.29
C SER A 19 3.96 4.48 17.49
N THR A 20 3.10 3.91 16.64
CA THR A 20 2.81 2.46 16.61
C THR A 20 3.98 1.64 16.05
N ASN A 21 4.98 2.32 15.45
CA ASN A 21 6.16 1.69 14.88
C ASN A 21 7.25 1.46 15.96
N GLU A 22 7.64 0.20 16.15
CA GLU A 22 8.62 -0.18 17.18
C GLU A 22 10.00 0.48 16.95
N THR A 23 10.46 0.57 15.71
CA THR A 23 11.74 1.19 15.34
C THR A 23 11.74 2.68 15.66
N ALA A 24 10.66 3.40 15.31
CA ALA A 24 10.51 4.82 15.64
C ALA A 24 10.56 5.04 17.16
N ARG A 25 9.91 4.17 17.95
CA ARG A 25 9.93 4.24 19.42
C ARG A 25 11.32 3.96 20.01
N LYS A 26 12.09 3.04 19.44
CA LYS A 26 13.48 2.77 19.84
C LYS A 26 14.37 3.98 19.57
N ILE A 27 14.26 4.58 18.39
CA ILE A 27 14.99 5.79 18.02
C ILE A 27 14.63 6.96 18.95
N PHE A 28 13.35 7.18 19.20
CA PHE A 28 12.89 8.21 20.13
C PHE A 28 13.50 8.05 21.53
N LYS A 29 13.56 6.83 22.06
CA LYS A 29 14.22 6.55 23.34
C LYS A 29 15.71 6.90 23.32
N ILE A 30 16.43 6.54 22.26
CA ILE A 30 17.86 6.85 22.12
C ILE A 30 18.09 8.38 22.12
N LEU A 31 17.23 9.12 21.42
CA LEU A 31 17.29 10.59 21.38
C LEU A 31 17.01 11.20 22.77
N LEU A 32 16.07 10.65 23.54
CA LEU A 32 15.80 11.10 24.92
C LEU A 32 16.99 10.84 25.85
N THR A 33 17.67 9.70 25.72
CA THR A 33 18.84 9.36 26.55
C THR A 33 20.07 10.21 26.21
N ASN A 34 20.12 10.81 25.01
CA ASN A 34 21.29 11.55 24.52
C ASN A 34 20.93 12.99 24.11
N PRO A 35 20.75 13.92 25.07
CA PRO A 35 20.28 15.29 24.80
C PRO A 35 21.26 16.13 23.96
N ARG A 36 22.50 15.67 23.76
CA ARG A 36 23.51 16.33 22.92
C ARG A 36 23.31 16.07 21.42
N ILE A 37 22.53 15.04 21.06
CA ILE A 37 22.27 14.68 19.67
C ILE A 37 21.10 15.53 19.17
N LYS A 38 21.38 16.40 18.20
CA LYS A 38 20.35 17.18 17.50
C LYS A 38 20.10 16.55 16.14
N VAL A 39 18.83 16.26 15.85
CA VAL A 39 18.41 15.74 14.55
C VAL A 39 17.65 16.84 13.83
N SER A 40 18.09 17.18 12.63
CA SER A 40 17.43 18.14 11.74
C SER A 40 17.21 17.53 10.37
N TRP A 41 16.18 18.01 9.67
CA TRP A 41 15.93 17.64 8.29
C TRP A 41 16.67 18.59 7.35
N VAL A 42 17.32 18.02 6.33
CA VAL A 42 17.98 18.75 5.25
C VAL A 42 17.38 18.31 3.92
N LYS A 43 17.20 19.25 3.00
CA LYS A 43 16.64 18.99 1.68
C LYS A 43 17.63 18.19 0.82
N ALA A 44 17.15 17.10 0.22
CA ALA A 44 17.92 16.33 -0.76
C ALA A 44 18.16 17.13 -2.06
N HIS A 45 19.29 16.87 -2.73
CA HIS A 45 19.69 17.50 -4.00
C HIS A 45 19.76 19.04 -3.94
N ALA A 46 20.21 19.57 -2.80
CA ALA A 46 20.35 21.01 -2.57
C ALA A 46 21.82 21.48 -2.58
N GLY A 47 22.77 20.67 -3.07
CA GLY A 47 24.19 21.03 -3.10
C GLY A 47 24.93 20.80 -1.78
N ASN A 48 24.34 20.08 -0.82
CA ASN A 48 25.03 19.75 0.43
C ASN A 48 25.92 18.52 0.19
N ILE A 49 27.24 18.74 0.20
CA ILE A 49 28.27 17.74 -0.14
C ILE A 49 28.13 16.47 0.71
N ASP A 50 27.94 16.59 2.01
CA ASP A 50 27.86 15.43 2.91
C ASP A 50 26.57 14.63 2.69
N ASN A 51 25.44 15.32 2.51
CA ASN A 51 24.18 14.68 2.19
C ASN A 51 24.20 14.00 0.82
N GLU A 52 24.80 14.64 -0.18
CA GLU A 52 24.96 14.07 -1.52
C GLU A 52 25.87 12.86 -1.50
N ARG A 53 26.98 12.92 -0.75
CA ARG A 53 27.86 11.75 -0.57
C ARG A 53 27.14 10.59 0.10
N ALA A 54 26.34 10.86 1.14
CA ALA A 54 25.52 9.84 1.80
C ALA A 54 24.46 9.24 0.84
N ASP A 55 23.79 10.08 0.03
CA ASP A 55 22.84 9.64 -0.98
C ASP A 55 23.52 8.75 -2.05
N GLN A 56 24.73 9.10 -2.49
CA GLN A 56 25.46 8.27 -3.45
C GLN A 56 25.89 6.94 -2.85
N LEU A 57 26.39 6.92 -1.62
CA LEU A 57 26.71 5.67 -0.93
C LEU A 57 25.48 4.77 -0.76
N ALA A 58 24.32 5.34 -0.45
CA ALA A 58 23.07 4.60 -0.38
C ALA A 58 22.65 4.03 -1.74
N LYS A 59 22.80 4.79 -2.84
CA LYS A 59 22.54 4.30 -4.20
C LYS A 59 23.50 3.21 -4.60
N ASP A 60 24.79 3.38 -4.34
CA ASP A 60 25.81 2.39 -4.65
C ASP A 60 25.53 1.09 -3.91
N ALA A 61 25.15 1.16 -2.63
CA ALA A 61 24.74 0.00 -1.85
C ALA A 61 23.50 -0.72 -2.41
N THR A 62 22.56 -0.01 -3.06
CA THR A 62 21.43 -0.66 -3.75
C THR A 62 21.79 -1.25 -5.10
N GLN A 63 22.80 -0.70 -5.79
CA GLN A 63 23.26 -1.17 -7.09
C GLN A 63 24.23 -2.35 -6.97
N HIS A 64 25.04 -2.36 -5.91
CA HIS A 64 26.12 -3.33 -5.66
C HIS A 64 25.82 -4.25 -4.46
N GLY A 65 24.70 -4.04 -3.76
CA GLY A 65 24.20 -4.98 -2.77
C GLY A 65 23.92 -6.33 -3.43
N GLN A 66 24.18 -7.44 -2.71
CA GLN A 66 23.89 -8.78 -3.23
C GLN A 66 22.50 -8.79 -3.87
N PRO A 67 22.37 -9.17 -5.15
CA PRO A 67 21.06 -9.35 -5.74
C PRO A 67 20.34 -10.37 -4.85
N TYR A 68 19.21 -9.97 -4.26
CA TYR A 68 18.27 -10.95 -3.73
C TYR A 68 18.10 -11.98 -4.83
N SER A 69 18.51 -13.22 -4.57
CA SER A 69 18.59 -14.28 -5.55
C SER A 69 17.30 -14.24 -6.35
N HIS A 70 17.40 -13.88 -7.64
CA HIS A 70 16.26 -13.73 -8.51
C HIS A 70 15.35 -14.92 -8.26
N THR A 71 14.20 -14.65 -7.64
CA THR A 71 13.29 -15.70 -7.22
C THR A 71 13.01 -16.51 -8.48
N LYS A 72 13.36 -17.80 -8.51
CA LYS A 72 13.37 -18.67 -9.71
C LYS A 72 12.01 -18.77 -10.42
N LEU A 73 10.98 -18.13 -9.89
CA LEU A 73 9.64 -18.11 -10.41
C LEU A 73 9.38 -16.78 -11.14
N PRO A 74 9.01 -16.83 -12.43
CA PRO A 74 8.59 -15.65 -13.17
C PRO A 74 7.51 -14.88 -12.40
N LYS A 75 7.65 -13.56 -12.28
CA LYS A 75 6.63 -12.67 -11.69
C LYS A 75 5.17 -12.99 -12.09
N PRO A 76 4.83 -13.29 -13.37
CA PRO A 76 3.47 -13.67 -13.74
C PRO A 76 2.97 -14.94 -13.05
N HIS A 77 3.86 -15.89 -12.74
CA HIS A 77 3.52 -17.14 -12.05
C HIS A 77 3.10 -16.87 -10.60
N ILE A 78 3.89 -16.08 -9.86
CA ILE A 78 3.56 -15.70 -8.48
C ILE A 78 2.26 -14.89 -8.45
N LYS A 79 2.10 -13.94 -9.39
CA LYS A 79 0.87 -13.15 -9.50
C LYS A 79 -0.35 -14.01 -9.81
N GLY A 80 -0.21 -15.04 -10.65
CA GLY A 80 -1.25 -16.01 -10.95
C GLY A 80 -1.65 -16.82 -9.72
N LEU A 81 -0.66 -17.35 -8.98
CA LEU A 81 -0.89 -18.10 -7.75
C LEU A 81 -1.63 -17.27 -6.67
N LEU A 82 -1.21 -16.03 -6.45
CA LEU A 82 -1.85 -15.13 -5.49
C LEU A 82 -3.29 -14.81 -5.90
N ARG A 83 -3.52 -14.50 -7.18
CA ARG A 83 -4.88 -14.26 -7.70
C ARG A 83 -5.78 -15.47 -7.52
N LYS A 84 -5.26 -16.67 -7.76
CA LYS A 84 -6.01 -17.92 -7.59
C LYS A 84 -6.43 -18.11 -6.14
N ARG A 85 -5.50 -18.03 -5.18
CA ARG A 85 -5.83 -18.16 -3.75
C ARG A 85 -6.84 -17.13 -3.28
N MET A 86 -6.62 -15.86 -3.65
CA MET A 86 -7.52 -14.76 -3.30
C MET A 86 -8.95 -15.02 -3.81
N LEU A 87 -9.11 -15.50 -5.05
CA LEU A 87 -10.41 -15.85 -5.60
C LEU A 87 -11.05 -17.04 -4.89
N GLU A 88 -10.28 -18.06 -4.53
CA GLU A 88 -10.78 -19.23 -3.79
C GLU A 88 -11.26 -18.86 -2.38
N GLU A 89 -10.49 -18.05 -1.66
CA GLU A 89 -10.86 -17.54 -0.33
C GLU A 89 -12.11 -16.67 -0.44
N TRP A 90 -12.15 -15.74 -1.39
CA TRP A 90 -13.30 -14.87 -1.59
C TRP A 90 -14.56 -15.67 -1.98
N GLN A 91 -14.43 -16.65 -2.87
CA GLN A 91 -15.52 -17.54 -3.25
C GLN A 91 -16.06 -18.32 -2.05
N THR A 92 -15.16 -18.77 -1.17
CA THR A 92 -15.52 -19.51 0.06
C THR A 92 -16.28 -18.60 1.02
N SER A 93 -15.79 -17.37 1.24
CA SER A 93 -16.52 -16.38 2.03
C SER A 93 -17.87 -16.00 1.40
N TRP A 94 -17.95 -15.92 0.07
CA TRP A 94 -19.20 -15.61 -0.63
C TRP A 94 -20.24 -16.73 -0.48
N LYS A 95 -19.81 -18.00 -0.52
CA LYS A 95 -20.66 -19.16 -0.33
C LYS A 95 -21.18 -19.29 1.11
N ASN A 96 -20.30 -19.06 2.08
CA ASN A 96 -20.56 -19.28 3.50
C ASN A 96 -21.11 -18.05 4.22
N GLY A 97 -21.08 -16.87 3.60
CA GLY A 97 -21.60 -15.64 4.16
C GLY A 97 -23.13 -15.55 4.09
N ASP A 98 -23.72 -14.97 5.14
CA ASP A 98 -25.16 -14.72 5.24
C ASP A 98 -25.57 -13.32 4.73
N THR A 99 -24.60 -12.42 4.55
CA THR A 99 -24.84 -11.08 4.01
C THR A 99 -24.93 -11.12 2.49
N GLY A 100 -25.97 -10.51 1.91
CA GLY A 100 -26.09 -10.40 0.45
C GLY A 100 -26.57 -11.66 -0.27
N ARG A 101 -27.24 -12.61 0.41
CA ARG A 101 -27.76 -13.86 -0.19
C ARG A 101 -28.62 -13.66 -1.44
N LYS A 102 -29.38 -12.56 -1.50
CA LYS A 102 -30.16 -12.20 -2.70
C LYS A 102 -29.26 -11.99 -3.93
N ILE A 103 -28.08 -11.41 -3.74
CA ILE A 103 -27.06 -11.21 -4.78
C ILE A 103 -26.38 -12.54 -5.10
N TYR A 104 -26.06 -13.36 -4.09
CA TYR A 104 -25.48 -14.69 -4.29
C TYR A 104 -26.35 -15.57 -5.21
N ASN A 105 -27.68 -15.52 -5.05
CA ASN A 105 -28.59 -16.29 -5.91
C ASN A 105 -28.56 -15.86 -7.39
N ILE A 106 -28.18 -14.61 -7.68
CA ILE A 106 -28.05 -14.07 -9.04
C ILE A 106 -26.62 -14.29 -9.56
N MET A 107 -25.62 -14.13 -8.69
CA MET A 107 -24.21 -14.29 -8.99
C MET A 107 -23.54 -15.14 -7.91
N PRO A 108 -23.57 -16.48 -8.05
CA PRO A 108 -22.99 -17.38 -7.07
C PRO A 108 -21.46 -17.44 -7.17
N SER A 109 -20.87 -16.97 -8.28
CA SER A 109 -19.43 -17.01 -8.52
C SER A 109 -18.78 -15.63 -8.48
N VAL A 110 -17.65 -15.53 -7.78
CA VAL A 110 -16.81 -14.32 -7.78
C VAL A 110 -15.93 -14.31 -9.03
N SER A 111 -15.80 -13.16 -9.67
CA SER A 111 -14.95 -13.02 -10.85
C SER A 111 -14.27 -11.65 -10.88
N LEU A 112 -13.05 -11.61 -11.45
CA LEU A 112 -12.29 -10.37 -11.67
C LEU A 112 -12.62 -9.72 -13.01
N ARG A 113 -13.47 -10.35 -13.83
CA ARG A 113 -13.87 -9.79 -15.12
C ARG A 113 -15.03 -8.82 -14.85
N PRO A 114 -15.05 -7.63 -15.48
CA PRO A 114 -16.23 -6.80 -15.46
C PRO A 114 -17.35 -7.58 -16.16
N THR A 115 -18.31 -8.09 -15.40
CA THR A 115 -19.54 -8.62 -15.97
C THR A 115 -20.36 -7.43 -16.50
N ASN A 116 -21.03 -7.59 -17.64
CA ASN A 116 -21.94 -6.56 -18.17
C ASN A 116 -23.18 -6.46 -17.27
N TRP A 117 -23.07 -5.71 -16.18
CA TRP A 117 -24.18 -5.45 -15.29
C TRP A 117 -25.18 -4.50 -15.95
N ILE A 118 -26.46 -4.80 -15.81
CA ILE A 118 -27.55 -3.86 -16.09
C ILE A 118 -27.41 -2.70 -15.08
N ARG A 119 -27.40 -1.46 -15.56
CA ARG A 119 -27.12 -0.22 -14.79
C ARG A 119 -27.97 -0.15 -13.53
N GLU A 120 -29.22 -0.55 -13.64
CA GLU A 120 -30.25 -0.63 -12.61
C GLU A 120 -29.86 -1.56 -11.45
N GLY A 121 -29.18 -2.68 -11.73
CA GLY A 121 -28.71 -3.62 -10.71
C GLY A 121 -27.57 -3.06 -9.85
N VAL A 122 -26.64 -2.32 -10.45
CA VAL A 122 -25.50 -1.72 -9.72
C VAL A 122 -26.00 -0.65 -8.72
N ILE A 123 -27.00 0.14 -9.11
CA ILE A 123 -27.62 1.16 -8.26
C ILE A 123 -28.37 0.50 -7.11
N PHE A 124 -29.16 -0.53 -7.41
CA PHE A 124 -29.96 -1.24 -6.41
C PHE A 124 -29.10 -1.89 -5.33
N PHE A 125 -27.95 -2.49 -5.68
CA PHE A 125 -27.10 -3.19 -4.72
C PHE A 125 -26.09 -2.31 -3.98
N SER A 126 -25.72 -1.15 -4.54
CA SER A 126 -24.82 -0.21 -3.86
C SER A 126 -25.53 0.72 -2.86
N GLN A 127 -26.87 0.77 -2.86
CA GLN A 127 -27.70 1.75 -2.13
C GLN A 127 -27.31 3.22 -2.40
N HIS A 128 -26.43 3.47 -3.35
CA HIS A 128 -26.06 4.77 -3.84
C HIS A 128 -26.77 4.97 -5.17
N GLY A 129 -27.60 6.03 -5.24
CA GLY A 129 -28.22 6.46 -6.49
C GLY A 129 -27.17 6.61 -7.60
N LEU A 130 -27.61 6.36 -8.83
CA LEU A 130 -26.85 6.49 -10.08
C LEU A 130 -25.53 7.26 -9.94
N PRO A 131 -24.36 6.60 -10.13
CA PRO A 131 -23.15 7.36 -10.33
C PRO A 131 -23.37 8.13 -11.63
N CYS A 132 -23.57 9.44 -11.50
CA CYS A 132 -23.25 10.38 -12.54
C CYS A 132 -21.84 9.99 -12.99
N LEU A 133 -21.70 9.44 -14.20
CA LEU A 133 -20.40 9.44 -14.84
C LEU A 133 -20.12 10.91 -15.16
N PRO A 134 -19.15 11.50 -14.45
CA PRO A 134 -18.00 11.98 -15.18
C PRO A 134 -16.73 11.34 -14.62
N GLN A 135 -15.75 11.20 -15.50
CA GLN A 135 -14.38 10.82 -15.24
C GLN A 135 -13.88 11.31 -13.86
N LYS A 136 -13.77 10.40 -12.90
CA LYS A 136 -12.77 10.31 -11.82
C LYS A 136 -13.32 9.38 -10.76
N VAL A 137 -12.81 8.16 -10.79
CA VAL A 137 -13.10 7.13 -9.79
C VAL A 137 -12.68 7.66 -8.41
N SER A 138 -13.60 7.63 -7.46
CA SER A 138 -13.40 8.06 -6.07
C SER A 138 -12.25 7.29 -5.38
N PRO A 139 -11.43 7.93 -4.52
CA PRO A 139 -10.20 7.33 -3.98
C PRO A 139 -10.39 6.15 -3.02
N VAL A 140 -11.63 5.78 -2.70
CA VAL A 140 -11.93 4.74 -1.69
C VAL A 140 -11.61 3.32 -2.20
N TRP A 141 -11.56 3.11 -3.52
CA TRP A 141 -11.29 1.79 -4.12
C TRP A 141 -9.82 1.57 -4.55
N GLN A 142 -8.90 2.48 -4.22
CA GLN A 142 -7.48 2.35 -4.59
C GLN A 142 -6.54 1.78 -3.51
N ARG A 143 -7.07 1.31 -2.37
CA ARG A 143 -6.28 0.46 -1.46
C ARG A 143 -6.69 -1.00 -1.67
N LEU A 144 -5.92 -1.69 -2.50
CA LEU A 144 -5.59 -3.13 -2.50
C LEU A 144 -5.21 -3.59 -3.92
N LEU A 145 -4.23 -2.89 -4.50
CA LEU A 145 -3.26 -3.41 -5.47
C LEU A 145 -1.87 -2.97 -4.98
#